data_AF-A0A354ZGR5-F1
#
_entry.id   AF-A0A354ZGR5-F1
#
_cell.length_a   1.000
_cell.length_b   1.000
_cell.length_c   1.000
_cell.angle_alpha   90.00
_cell.angle_beta   90.00
_cell.angle_gamma   90.00
#
_symmetry.space_group_name_H-M   'P 1'
#
loop_
_entity.id
_entity.type
_entity.pdbx_description
1 polymer ?
#
loop_
_entity_poly.entity_id
_entity_poly.type
_entity_poly.pdbx_seq_one_letter_code
_entity_poly.pdbx_strand_id
1 'polypeptide(L)'
;YLYWRTNNMLIDYLTNDYMIVLLQLLDPEHVGRAFAAVEPSNPRMADLLIHLNDQYDAKLWEEIKADTSIFKLSWKVPVAREVDGRETFYGKLLSGELS
;
A
#
# COMPACT_ATOMS: atom_id res chain seq x y z
N TYR A 1 -18.41 -13.43 -7.15
CA TYR A 1 -19.71 -14.09 -6.91
C TYR A 1 -19.70 -15.62 -7.07
N LEU A 2 -18.86 -16.22 -7.94
CA LEU A 2 -18.86 -17.68 -8.18
C LEU A 2 -18.64 -18.52 -6.90
N TYR A 3 -17.69 -18.14 -6.04
CA TYR A 3 -17.39 -18.83 -4.77
C TYR A 3 -18.63 -18.99 -3.87
N TRP A 4 -19.40 -17.92 -3.69
CA TRP A 4 -20.59 -17.89 -2.83
C TRP A 4 -21.81 -18.65 -3.40
N ARG A 5 -21.74 -19.15 -4.64
CA ARG A 5 -22.82 -19.97 -5.21
C ARG A 5 -22.84 -21.39 -4.64
N THR A 6 -21.70 -21.88 -4.17
CA THR A 6 -21.55 -23.26 -3.65
C THR A 6 -20.96 -23.32 -2.25
N ASN A 7 -20.49 -22.19 -1.71
CA ASN A 7 -19.89 -22.10 -0.38
C ASN A 7 -20.69 -21.13 0.49
N ASN A 8 -20.91 -21.51 1.75
CA ASN A 8 -21.59 -20.70 2.76
C ASN A 8 -20.66 -20.23 3.89
N MET A 9 -19.36 -20.46 3.75
CA MET A 9 -18.32 -20.06 4.69
C MET A 9 -17.17 -19.39 3.95
N LEU A 10 -16.50 -18.46 4.62
CA LEU A 10 -15.26 -17.86 4.16
C LEU A 10 -14.08 -18.71 4.65
N ILE A 11 -13.13 -19.00 3.78
CA ILE A 11 -11.80 -19.40 4.25
C ILE A 11 -11.13 -18.14 4.81
N ASP A 12 -10.85 -18.16 6.10
CA ASP A 12 -10.21 -17.05 6.79
C ASP A 12 -8.89 -16.65 6.11
N TYR A 13 -8.68 -15.33 5.96
CA TYR A 13 -7.57 -14.79 5.18
C TYR A 13 -6.21 -15.15 5.82
N LEU A 14 -6.12 -15.16 7.15
CA LEU A 14 -4.88 -15.55 7.82
C LEU A 14 -4.58 -17.01 7.54
N THR A 15 -5.60 -17.86 7.53
CA THR A 15 -5.43 -19.28 7.20
C THR A 15 -4.84 -19.44 5.79
N ASN A 16 -5.32 -18.68 4.81
CA ASN A 16 -4.76 -18.68 3.46
C ASN A 16 -3.31 -18.18 3.43
N ASP A 17 -2.98 -17.12 4.17
CA ASP A 17 -1.62 -16.59 4.24
C ASP A 17 -0.64 -17.62 4.83
N TYR A 18 -1.03 -18.32 5.90
CA TYR A 18 -0.24 -19.40 6.46
C TYR A 18 -0.06 -20.56 5.49
N MET A 19 -1.11 -20.93 4.75
CA MET A 19 -1.01 -21.99 3.73
C MET A 19 0.00 -21.61 2.64
N ILE A 20 0.03 -20.35 2.19
CA ILE A 20 1.01 -19.86 1.21
C ILE A 20 2.44 -19.93 1.76
N VAL A 21 2.65 -19.57 3.03
CA VAL A 21 3.98 -19.71 3.69
C VAL A 21 4.39 -21.18 3.79
N LEU A 22 3.48 -22.06 4.21
CA LEU A 22 3.75 -23.50 4.31
C LEU A 22 4.11 -24.10 2.94
N LEU A 23 3.43 -23.69 1.87
CA LEU A 23 3.74 -24.16 0.51
C LEU A 23 5.17 -23.77 0.09
N GLN A 24 5.62 -22.56 0.42
CA GLN A 24 7.00 -22.14 0.15
C GLN A 24 8.04 -22.98 0.93
N LEU A 25 7.72 -23.38 2.16
CA LEU A 25 8.60 -24.20 2.99
C LEU A 25 8.65 -25.67 2.55
N LEU A 26 7.53 -26.21 2.06
CA LEU A 26 7.44 -27.61 1.60
C LEU A 26 8.02 -27.82 0.21
N ASP A 27 7.99 -26.80 -0.66
CA ASP A 27 8.59 -26.83 -2.00
C ASP A 27 9.46 -25.58 -2.24
N PRO A 28 10.65 -25.51 -1.60
CA PRO A 28 11.54 -24.36 -1.72
C PRO A 28 12.10 -24.20 -3.14
N GLU A 29 12.28 -25.32 -3.86
CA GLU A 29 12.89 -25.34 -5.18
C GLU A 29 11.98 -24.78 -6.28
N HIS A 30 10.66 -24.87 -6.16
CA HIS A 30 9.75 -24.27 -7.15
C HIS A 30 8.96 -23.12 -6.56
N VAL A 31 8.14 -23.39 -5.55
CA VAL A 31 7.25 -22.39 -4.96
C VAL A 31 8.05 -21.32 -4.23
N GLY A 32 8.99 -21.73 -3.36
CA GLY A 32 9.85 -20.79 -2.64
C GLY A 32 10.62 -19.86 -3.58
N ARG A 33 11.30 -20.42 -4.59
CA ARG A 33 12.01 -19.63 -5.61
C ARG A 33 11.10 -18.71 -6.42
N ALA A 34 9.91 -19.18 -6.83
CA ALA A 34 8.98 -18.36 -7.60
C ALA A 34 8.51 -17.13 -6.80
N PHE A 35 8.20 -17.30 -5.50
CA PHE A 35 7.85 -16.19 -4.62
C PHE A 35 9.04 -15.24 -4.37
N ALA A 36 10.24 -15.79 -4.15
CA ALA A 36 11.44 -14.98 -3.95
C ALA A 36 11.85 -14.14 -5.18
N ALA A 37 11.46 -14.57 -6.38
CA ALA A 37 11.72 -13.85 -7.63
C ALA A 37 10.72 -12.72 -7.91
N VAL A 38 9.71 -12.51 -7.07
CA VAL A 38 8.76 -11.41 -7.22
C VAL A 38 9.42 -10.11 -6.79
N GLU A 39 9.74 -9.26 -7.76
CA GLU A 39 10.27 -7.93 -7.51
C GLU A 39 9.17 -6.96 -7.05
N PRO A 40 9.44 -6.09 -6.06
CA PRO A 40 8.51 -5.04 -5.66
C PRO A 40 8.26 -4.08 -6.84
N SER A 41 7.01 -3.98 -7.28
CA SER A 41 6.64 -3.09 -8.40
C SER A 41 6.38 -1.64 -7.98
N ASN A 42 6.24 -1.39 -6.67
CA ASN A 42 5.90 -0.08 -6.13
C ASN A 42 6.39 0.06 -4.66
N PRO A 43 7.71 0.20 -4.45
CA PRO A 43 8.33 0.09 -3.13
C PRO A 43 7.95 1.21 -2.16
N ARG A 44 7.58 2.41 -2.65
CA ARG A 44 7.23 3.58 -1.82
C ARG A 44 5.72 3.86 -1.79
N MET A 45 4.88 2.86 -2.12
CA MET A 45 3.42 3.02 -2.17
C MET A 45 2.80 3.54 -0.86
N ALA A 46 3.46 3.33 0.28
CA ALA A 46 2.95 3.69 1.61
C ALA A 46 3.48 5.05 2.11
N ASP A 47 4.47 5.65 1.45
CA ASP A 47 5.19 6.82 1.98
C ASP A 47 4.24 8.02 2.15
N LEU A 48 3.42 8.32 1.13
CA LEU A 48 2.48 9.44 1.20
C LEU A 48 1.50 9.33 2.38
N LEU A 49 1.07 8.10 2.74
CA LEU A 49 0.16 7.89 3.85
C LEU A 49 0.75 8.41 5.18
N ILE A 50 2.07 8.22 5.36
CA ILE A 50 2.78 8.64 6.57
C ILE A 50 2.88 10.17 6.63
N HIS A 51 3.01 10.82 5.47
CA HIS A 51 3.24 12.26 5.34
C HIS A 51 1.97 13.10 5.16
N LEU A 52 0.77 12.52 5.16
CA LEU A 52 -0.48 13.24 4.89
C LEU A 52 -0.68 14.51 5.75
N ASN A 53 -0.20 14.50 7.00
CA ASN A 53 -0.33 15.63 7.94
C ASN A 53 0.91 16.52 8.03
N ASP A 54 2.00 16.15 7.36
CA ASP A 54 3.20 16.96 7.33
C ASP A 54 2.96 18.18 6.44
N GLN A 55 3.63 19.29 6.76
CA GLN A 55 3.69 20.44 5.85
C GLN A 55 4.21 19.98 4.49
N TYR A 56 3.61 20.49 3.42
CA TYR A 56 4.02 20.10 2.07
C TYR A 56 5.49 20.43 1.82
N ASP A 57 6.23 19.41 1.39
CA ASP A 57 7.63 19.52 0.97
C ASP A 57 7.74 19.04 -0.49
N ALA A 58 8.04 19.98 -1.39
CA ALA A 58 8.17 19.70 -2.81
C ALA A 58 9.33 18.73 -3.12
N LYS A 59 10.42 18.77 -2.35
CA LYS A 59 11.55 17.86 -2.56
C LYS A 59 11.15 16.44 -2.20
N LEU A 60 10.50 16.26 -1.04
CA LEU A 60 9.97 14.96 -0.62
C LEU A 60 8.93 14.44 -1.62
N TRP A 61 8.06 15.32 -2.14
CA TRP A 61 7.07 14.95 -3.15
C TRP A 61 7.72 14.37 -4.42
N GLU A 62 8.71 15.06 -4.98
CA GLU A 62 9.43 14.58 -6.17
C GLU A 62 10.18 13.27 -5.88
N GLU A 63 10.75 13.11 -4.68
CA GLU A 63 11.43 11.87 -4.29
C GLU A 63 10.46 10.67 -4.16
N ILE A 64 9.28 10.84 -3.56
CA ILE A 64 8.35 9.71 -3.35
C ILE A 64 7.61 9.32 -4.63
N LYS A 65 7.35 10.29 -5.52
CA LYS A 65 6.59 10.05 -6.75
C LYS A 65 7.45 9.51 -7.90
N ALA A 66 8.76 9.68 -7.87
CA ALA A 66 9.68 9.30 -8.95
C ALA A 66 9.48 7.83 -9.40
N ASP A 67 9.37 6.91 -8.43
CA ASP A 67 9.22 5.48 -8.68
C ASP A 67 7.88 4.91 -8.15
N THR A 68 6.88 5.79 -7.94
CA THR A 68 5.57 5.41 -7.37
C THR A 68 4.42 5.89 -8.23
N SER A 69 3.79 4.97 -8.95
CA SER A 69 2.60 5.30 -9.76
C SER A 69 1.30 5.33 -8.96
N ILE A 70 1.24 4.64 -7.81
CA ILE A 70 0.01 4.51 -7.01
C ILE A 70 0.37 4.59 -5.52
N PHE A 71 -0.21 5.54 -4.80
CA PHE A 71 -0.11 5.60 -3.34
C PHE A 71 -1.27 4.86 -2.67
N LYS A 72 -0.96 4.02 -1.68
CA LYS A 72 -1.95 3.30 -0.87
C LYS A 72 -2.34 4.13 0.35
N LEU A 73 -3.53 4.74 0.28
CA LEU A 73 -4.08 5.60 1.35
C LEU A 73 -5.21 4.93 2.15
N SER A 74 -5.19 3.60 2.28
CA SER A 74 -6.33 2.81 2.76
C SER A 74 -6.59 2.85 4.28
N TRP A 75 -5.69 3.46 5.05
CA TRP A 75 -5.85 3.54 6.51
C TRP A 75 -6.56 4.83 6.90
N LYS A 76 -7.56 4.72 7.79
CA LYS A 76 -8.21 5.88 8.39
C LYS A 76 -7.25 6.54 9.39
N VAL A 77 -6.46 7.47 8.90
CA VAL A 77 -5.68 8.37 9.74
C VAL A 77 -6.45 9.70 9.87
N PRO A 78 -6.41 10.37 11.05
CA PRO A 78 -6.85 11.75 11.14
C PRO A 78 -6.05 12.59 10.14
N VAL A 79 -6.70 13.51 9.44
CA VAL A 79 -6.08 14.34 8.40
C VAL A 79 -6.40 15.82 8.62
N ALA A 80 -5.39 16.66 8.49
CA ALA A 80 -5.49 18.12 8.54
C ALA A 80 -5.11 18.71 7.18
N ARG A 81 -5.84 19.73 6.71
CA ARG A 81 -5.52 20.45 5.46
C ARG A 81 -4.33 21.41 5.63
N GLU A 82 -4.12 21.89 6.84
CA GLU A 82 -3.14 22.92 7.16
C GLU A 82 -2.55 22.67 8.56
N VAL A 83 -1.27 22.96 8.72
CA VAL A 83 -0.55 22.98 10.00
C VAL A 83 0.30 24.25 10.03
N ASP A 84 0.18 25.05 11.09
CA ASP A 84 0.92 26.31 11.28
C ASP A 84 0.82 27.31 10.10
N GLY A 85 -0.36 27.49 9.50
CA GLY A 85 -0.52 28.44 8.39
C GLY A 85 -0.08 27.89 7.02
N ARG A 86 0.34 26.62 6.94
CA ARG A 86 0.89 26.00 5.72
C ARG A 86 0.14 24.73 5.36
N GLU A 87 -0.12 24.57 4.06
CA GLU A 87 -0.80 23.39 3.53
C GLU A 87 0.00 22.11 3.81
N THR A 88 -0.73 21.05 4.15
CA THR A 88 -0.17 19.70 4.28
C THR A 88 -0.16 18.98 2.93
N PHE A 89 0.48 17.81 2.86
CA PHE A 89 0.32 16.90 1.73
C PHE A 89 -1.16 16.56 1.47
N TYR A 90 -1.96 16.35 2.52
CA TYR A 90 -3.39 16.12 2.36
C TYR A 90 -4.12 17.35 1.81
N GLY A 91 -3.77 18.56 2.24
CA GLY A 91 -4.30 19.81 1.68
C GLY A 91 -4.08 19.91 0.18
N LYS A 92 -2.83 19.69 -0.26
CA LYS A 92 -2.43 19.68 -1.68
C LYS A 92 -3.06 18.56 -2.51
N LEU A 93 -3.28 17.39 -1.90
CA LEU A 93 -3.98 16.29 -2.56
C LEU A 93 -5.44 16.65 -2.84
N LEU A 94 -6.12 17.31 -1.89
CA LEU A 94 -7.51 17.73 -2.04
C LEU A 94 -7.69 18.89 -3.02
N SER A 95 -6.69 19.76 -3.19
CA SER A 95 -6.72 20.82 -4.20
C SER A 95 -6.46 20.30 -5.62
N GLY A 96 -5.99 19.05 -5.76
CA GLY A 96 -5.64 18.44 -7.04
C GLY A 96 -4.27 18.84 -7.56
N GLU A 97 -3.42 19.44 -6.71
CA GLU A 97 -2.06 19.86 -7.08
C GLU A 97 -1.05 18.70 -7.06
N LEU A 98 -1.40 17.58 -6.40
CA LEU A 98 -0.61 16.34 -6.37
C LEU A 98 -1.26 15.31 -7.29
N SER A 99 -0.89 15.35 -8.57
CA SER A 99 -1.28 14.36 -9.59
C SER A 99 -0.10 13.54 -10.07
#